data_AF-A0A7X6SK50-F1
#
_entry.id   AF-A0A7X6SK50-F1
#
_cell.length_a   1.000
_cell.length_b   1.000
_cell.length_c   1.000
_cell.angle_alpha   90.00
_cell.angle_beta   90.00
_cell.angle_gamma   90.00
#
_symmetry.space_group_name_H-M   'P 1'
#
loop_
_entity.id
_entity.type
_entity.pdbx_description
1 polymer ?
#
loop_
_entity_poly.entity_id
_entity_poly.type
_entity_poly.pdbx_seq_one_letter_code
_entity_poly.pdbx_strand_id
1 'polypeptide(L)'
;ALHDACARMVQAGILPTNPVIDHCAAISVGIVDGEARLDLPYVEDAAAETDMNVVMTGSGGLVEVQGTAEGVPFSRAELDALVDLAAGGIGEIVALQKAVVAVPPTPKSFESR
;
A
#
# COMPACT_ATOMS: atom_id res chain seq x y z
N ALA A 1 2.03 -7.38 11.38
CA ALA A 1 0.93 -8.18 11.99
C ALA A 1 0.66 -9.48 11.25
N LEU A 2 0.11 -9.46 10.01
CA LEU A 2 -0.16 -10.68 9.22
C LEU A 2 1.11 -11.51 8.99
N HIS A 3 2.16 -10.87 8.47
CA HIS A 3 3.47 -11.49 8.26
C HIS A 3 3.95 -12.25 9.52
N ASP A 4 3.95 -11.58 10.67
CA ASP A 4 4.43 -12.16 11.93
C ASP A 4 3.53 -13.29 12.45
N ALA A 5 2.22 -13.20 12.21
CA ALA A 5 1.29 -14.27 12.56
C ALA A 5 1.61 -15.54 11.75
N CYS A 6 1.78 -15.40 10.42
CA CYS A 6 2.21 -16.50 9.56
C CYS A 6 3.59 -17.03 9.96
N ALA A 7 4.55 -16.16 10.26
CA ALA A 7 5.87 -16.56 10.73
C ALA A 7 5.81 -17.39 12.02
N ARG A 8 4.99 -16.97 13.01
CA ARG A 8 4.77 -17.75 14.25
C ARG A 8 4.10 -19.10 13.98
N MET A 9 3.14 -19.16 13.05
CA MET A 9 2.50 -20.43 12.67
C MET A 9 3.48 -21.40 12.00
N VAL A 10 4.42 -20.89 11.20
CA VAL A 10 5.52 -21.71 10.63
C VAL A 10 6.46 -22.19 11.74
N GLN A 11 6.87 -21.30 12.65
CA GLN A 11 7.70 -21.67 13.81
C GLN A 11 7.04 -22.76 14.67
N ALA A 12 5.71 -22.73 14.81
CA ALA A 12 4.93 -23.70 15.55
C ALA A 12 4.64 -25.00 14.76
N GLY A 13 5.08 -25.12 13.51
CA GLY A 13 4.81 -26.28 12.65
C GLY A 13 3.36 -26.40 12.17
N ILE A 14 2.54 -25.37 12.36
CA ILE A 14 1.14 -25.33 11.90
C ILE A 14 1.08 -25.10 10.39
N LEU A 15 1.94 -24.22 9.88
CA LEU A 15 2.11 -23.99 8.46
C LEU A 15 3.45 -24.55 7.99
N PRO A 16 3.51 -25.22 6.82
CA PRO A 16 4.78 -25.70 6.28
C PRO A 16 5.69 -24.55 5.84
N THR A 17 5.10 -23.45 5.34
CA THR A 17 5.80 -22.24 4.87
C THR A 17 4.90 -21.02 5.06
N ASN A 18 5.49 -19.82 4.98
CA ASN A 18 4.73 -18.57 5.03
C ASN A 18 4.00 -18.35 3.69
N PRO A 19 2.66 -18.19 3.66
CA PRO A 19 1.89 -18.01 2.44
C PRO A 19 1.95 -16.59 1.86
N VAL A 20 2.53 -15.62 2.57
CA VAL A 20 2.67 -14.24 2.05
C VAL A 20 3.72 -14.24 0.92
N ILE A 21 3.28 -13.94 -0.30
CA ILE A 21 4.11 -14.03 -1.51
C ILE A 21 4.80 -12.71 -1.90
N ASP A 22 4.28 -11.56 -1.46
CA ASP A 22 4.87 -10.25 -1.68
C ASP A 22 4.36 -9.26 -0.62
N HIS A 23 5.02 -8.11 -0.52
CA HIS A 23 4.47 -6.95 0.16
C HIS A 23 3.29 -6.36 -0.62
N CYS A 24 2.43 -5.66 0.08
CA CYS A 24 1.31 -4.93 -0.50
C CYS A 24 1.17 -3.62 0.28
N ALA A 25 1.03 -2.53 -0.46
CA ALA A 25 0.83 -1.21 0.09
C ALA A 25 -0.09 -0.39 -0.83
N ALA A 26 -0.73 0.60 -0.23
CA ALA A 26 -1.63 1.50 -0.91
C ALA A 26 -1.39 2.93 -0.44
N ILE A 27 -1.65 3.89 -1.32
CA ILE A 27 -1.57 5.32 -1.00
C ILE A 27 -2.60 6.09 -1.82
N SER A 28 -3.09 7.20 -1.27
CA SER A 28 -3.91 8.16 -2.00
C SER A 28 -3.02 9.18 -2.72
N VAL A 29 -3.47 9.60 -3.89
CA VAL A 29 -2.90 10.69 -4.69
C VAL A 29 -4.05 11.50 -5.28
N GLY A 30 -3.81 12.77 -5.61
CA GLY A 30 -4.81 13.58 -6.27
C GLY A 30 -4.23 14.88 -6.82
N ILE A 31 -5.09 15.69 -7.43
CA ILE A 31 -4.70 16.99 -8.01
C ILE A 31 -5.33 18.09 -7.17
N VAL A 32 -4.49 18.98 -6.65
CA VAL A 32 -4.90 20.16 -5.88
C VAL A 32 -4.27 21.38 -6.54
N ASP A 33 -5.09 22.36 -6.92
CA ASP A 33 -4.67 23.57 -7.63
C ASP A 33 -3.80 23.31 -8.89
N GLY A 34 -4.08 22.20 -9.59
CA GLY A 34 -3.35 21.79 -10.80
C GLY A 34 -2.02 21.05 -10.55
N GLU A 35 -1.68 20.75 -9.29
CA GLU A 35 -0.48 20.01 -8.92
C GLU A 35 -0.82 18.60 -8.39
N ALA A 36 -0.06 17.59 -8.84
CA ALA A 36 -0.14 16.25 -8.30
C ALA A 36 0.42 16.18 -6.88
N ARG A 37 -0.34 15.63 -5.94
CA ARG A 37 0.00 15.51 -4.52
C ARG A 37 -0.14 14.07 -4.05
N LEU A 38 0.71 13.70 -3.10
CA LEU A 38 0.78 12.38 -2.47
C LEU A 38 0.25 12.46 -1.04
N ASP A 39 -0.47 11.44 -0.61
CA ASP A 39 -0.95 11.27 0.78
C ASP A 39 -1.82 12.46 1.23
N LEU A 40 -2.89 12.73 0.48
CA LEU A 40 -3.78 13.85 0.75
C LEU A 40 -4.42 13.72 2.14
N PRO A 41 -4.19 14.67 3.07
CA PRO A 41 -4.89 14.69 4.34
C PRO A 41 -6.38 15.02 4.11
N TYR A 42 -7.27 14.46 4.93
CA TYR A 42 -8.74 14.53 4.79
C TYR A 42 -9.35 15.91 4.44
N VAL A 43 -8.72 17.01 4.89
CA VAL A 43 -9.20 18.37 4.60
C VAL A 43 -8.97 18.75 3.13
N GLU A 44 -7.89 18.26 2.52
CA GLU A 44 -7.56 18.43 1.10
C GLU A 44 -8.35 17.44 0.24
N ASP A 45 -8.63 16.24 0.74
CA ASP A 45 -9.44 15.21 0.06
C ASP A 45 -10.89 15.67 -0.18
N ALA A 46 -11.49 16.39 0.78
CA ALA A 46 -12.84 16.96 0.63
C ALA A 46 -12.92 18.16 -0.35
N ALA A 47 -11.78 18.72 -0.73
CA ALA A 47 -11.68 19.86 -1.66
C ALA A 47 -11.03 19.48 -2.99
N ALA A 48 -10.43 18.28 -3.08
CA ALA A 48 -9.76 17.81 -4.28
C ALA A 48 -10.80 17.56 -5.38
N GLU A 49 -10.55 18.13 -6.56
CA GLU A 49 -11.42 17.95 -7.73
C GLU A 49 -11.33 16.52 -8.29
N THR A 50 -10.32 15.75 -7.85
CA THR A 50 -10.01 14.40 -8.27
C THR A 50 -9.19 13.69 -7.20
N ASP A 51 -9.63 12.49 -6.80
CA ASP A 51 -8.91 11.59 -5.91
C ASP A 51 -8.55 10.28 -6.62
N MET A 52 -7.48 9.62 -6.19
CA MET A 52 -7.13 8.29 -6.66
C MET A 52 -6.44 7.47 -5.58
N ASN A 53 -6.93 6.26 -5.38
CA ASN A 53 -6.31 5.25 -4.54
C ASN A 53 -5.56 4.24 -5.42
N VAL A 54 -4.30 3.99 -5.09
CA VAL A 54 -3.44 3.06 -5.81
C VAL A 54 -2.95 1.98 -4.86
N VAL A 55 -3.05 0.71 -5.27
CA VAL A 55 -2.55 -0.45 -4.55
C VAL A 55 -1.52 -1.16 -5.40
N MET A 56 -0.33 -1.41 -4.84
CA MET A 56 0.76 -2.09 -5.54
C MET A 56 1.39 -3.19 -4.69
N THR A 57 1.94 -4.19 -5.39
CA THR A 57 2.82 -5.19 -4.79
C THR A 57 4.20 -4.59 -4.51
N GLY A 58 4.96 -5.23 -3.61
CA GLY A 58 6.35 -4.83 -3.31
C GLY A 58 7.33 -4.99 -4.47
N SER A 59 6.98 -5.80 -5.47
CA SER A 59 7.67 -5.93 -6.75
C SER A 59 7.29 -4.87 -7.78
N GLY A 60 6.36 -3.97 -7.48
CA GLY A 60 5.92 -2.89 -8.36
C GLY A 60 4.76 -3.25 -9.29
N GLY A 61 4.10 -4.39 -9.10
CA GLY A 61 2.89 -4.74 -9.84
C GLY A 61 1.69 -3.94 -9.37
N LEU A 62 0.90 -3.38 -10.29
CA LEU A 62 -0.37 -2.74 -9.98
C LEU A 62 -1.41 -3.80 -9.62
N VAL A 63 -1.98 -3.69 -8.42
CA VAL A 63 -3.08 -4.55 -7.95
C VAL A 63 -4.42 -3.87 -8.21
N GLU A 64 -4.50 -2.58 -7.90
CA GLU A 64 -5.71 -1.77 -8.06
C GLU A 64 -5.33 -0.31 -8.32
N VAL A 65 -6.08 0.32 -9.22
CA VAL A 65 -6.04 1.76 -9.48
C VAL A 65 -7.48 2.21 -9.57
N GLN A 66 -7.91 3.03 -8.62
CA GLN A 66 -9.27 3.58 -8.59
C GLN A 66 -9.18 5.09 -8.44
N GLY A 67 -9.46 5.81 -9.53
CA GLY A 67 -9.51 7.26 -9.54
C GLY A 67 -10.91 7.76 -9.86
N THR A 68 -11.36 8.80 -9.16
CA THR A 68 -12.63 9.48 -9.40
C THR A 68 -12.35 10.95 -9.69
N ALA A 69 -12.88 11.46 -10.80
CA ALA A 69 -12.92 12.90 -11.04
C ALA A 69 -14.30 13.41 -10.59
N GLU A 70 -14.33 14.17 -9.50
CA GLU A 70 -15.57 14.80 -9.01
C GLU A 70 -15.88 16.11 -9.76
N GLY A 71 -14.85 16.76 -10.33
CA GLY A 71 -14.96 17.97 -11.14
C GLY A 71 -14.49 17.78 -12.58
N VAL A 72 -13.27 18.22 -12.86
CA VAL A 72 -12.67 18.14 -14.19
C VAL A 72 -12.10 16.74 -14.43
N PRO A 73 -12.39 16.08 -15.58
CA PRO A 73 -11.76 14.80 -15.91
C PRO A 73 -10.24 14.96 -16.04
N PHE A 74 -9.49 14.04 -15.41
CA PHE A 74 -8.04 13.97 -15.61
C PHE A 74 -7.69 13.52 -17.04
N SER A 75 -6.68 14.17 -17.60
CA SER A 75 -6.01 13.74 -18.82
C SER A 75 -5.22 12.45 -18.59
N ARG A 76 -4.84 11.79 -19.68
CA ARG A 76 -3.97 10.61 -19.60
C ARG A 76 -2.62 10.91 -18.94
N ALA A 77 -2.04 12.08 -19.24
CA ALA A 77 -0.75 12.48 -18.68
C ALA A 77 -0.83 12.72 -17.16
N GLU A 78 -1.94 13.30 -16.68
CA GLU A 78 -2.19 13.46 -15.25
C GLU A 78 -2.37 12.13 -14.54
N LEU A 79 -3.13 11.20 -15.14
CA LEU A 79 -3.26 9.84 -14.60
C LEU A 79 -1.90 9.17 -14.46
N ASP A 80 -1.08 9.20 -15.51
CA ASP A 80 0.25 8.58 -15.49
C ASP A 80 1.13 9.24 -14.41
N ALA A 81 1.12 10.57 -14.29
CA ALA A 81 1.87 11.29 -13.26
C ALA A 81 1.44 10.93 -11.83
N LEU A 82 0.14 10.78 -11.58
CA LEU A 82 -0.38 10.37 -10.28
C LEU A 82 0.00 8.92 -9.95
N VAL A 83 -0.05 8.00 -10.93
CA VAL A 83 0.38 6.61 -10.74
C VAL A 83 1.88 6.53 -10.46
N ASP A 84 2.70 7.31 -11.16
CA ASP A 84 4.14 7.38 -10.90
C ASP A 84 4.46 7.92 -9.50
N LEU A 85 3.73 8.95 -9.08
CA LEU A 85 3.85 9.51 -7.73
C LEU A 85 3.46 8.49 -6.65
N ALA A 86 2.34 7.78 -6.86
CA ALA A 86 1.90 6.72 -5.97
C ALA A 86 2.92 5.57 -5.89
N ALA A 87 3.52 5.18 -7.02
CA ALA A 87 4.54 4.14 -7.07
C ALA A 87 5.78 4.51 -6.23
N GLY A 88 6.19 5.77 -6.26
CA GLY A 88 7.26 6.30 -5.40
C GLY A 88 6.92 6.17 -3.91
N GLY A 89 5.76 6.67 -3.50
CA GLY A 89 5.30 6.60 -2.11
C GLY A 89 5.11 5.17 -1.59
N ILE A 90 4.53 4.29 -2.41
CA ILE A 90 4.39 2.86 -2.09
C ILE A 90 5.76 2.21 -1.94
N GLY A 91 6.75 2.58 -2.78
CA GLY A 91 8.13 2.12 -2.62
C GLY A 91 8.70 2.43 -1.23
N GLU A 92 8.45 3.63 -0.70
CA GLU A 92 8.87 4.02 0.65
C GLU A 92 8.13 3.22 1.73
N ILE A 93 6.80 3.06 1.61
CA ILE A 93 6.00 2.26 2.55
C ILE A 93 6.51 0.82 2.59
N VAL A 94 6.76 0.21 1.43
CA VAL A 94 7.28 -1.16 1.34
C VAL A 94 8.66 -1.27 1.97
N ALA A 95 9.54 -0.27 1.80
CA ALA A 95 10.84 -0.25 2.46
C ALA A 95 10.69 -0.22 3.99
N LEU A 96 9.77 0.59 4.52
CA LEU A 96 9.47 0.64 5.96
C LEU A 96 8.87 -0.68 6.46
N GLN A 97 7.92 -1.26 5.73
CA GLN A 97 7.36 -2.58 6.07
C GLN A 97 8.46 -3.64 6.17
N LYS A 98 9.36 -3.71 5.17
CA LYS A 98 10.51 -4.63 5.15
C LYS A 98 11.41 -4.43 6.36
N ALA A 99 11.71 -3.18 6.73
CA ALA A 99 12.53 -2.88 7.89
C ALA A 99 11.88 -3.37 9.20
N VAL A 100 10.56 -3.20 9.35
CA VAL A 100 9.82 -3.61 10.56
C VAL A 100 9.81 -5.14 10.73
N VAL A 101 9.69 -5.90 9.63
CA VAL A 101 9.61 -7.37 9.69
C VAL A 101 10.95 -8.09 9.47
N ALA A 102 12.05 -7.34 9.38
CA ALA A 102 13.38 -7.90 9.15
C ALA A 102 13.85 -8.85 10.27
N VAL A 103 13.33 -8.65 11.49
CA VAL A 103 13.60 -9.53 12.63
C VAL A 103 12.42 -10.48 12.82
N PRO A 104 12.65 -11.81 12.84
CA PRO A 104 11.60 -12.76 13.12
C PRO A 104 10.90 -12.46 14.46
N PRO A 105 9.57 -12.57 14.52
CA PRO A 105 8.84 -12.31 15.76
C PRO A 105 9.15 -13.37 16.82
N THR A 106 9.05 -12.99 18.09
CA THR A 106 9.10 -13.94 19.20
C THR A 106 8.03 -15.03 19.01
N PRO A 107 8.40 -16.32 19.21
CA PRO A 107 7.44 -17.42 19.18
C PRO A 107 6.27 -17.20 20.13
N LYS A 108 5.09 -17.71 19.76
CA LYS A 108 3.92 -17.77 20.64
C LYS A 108 3.41 -19.20 20.71
N SER A 109 2.98 -19.65 21.89
CA SER A 109 2.24 -20.91 21.99
C SER A 109 0.88 -20.73 21.34
N PHE A 110 0.51 -21.69 20.50
CA PHE A 110 -0.85 -21.85 20.01
C PHE A 110 -1.48 -22.94 20.86
N GLU A 111 -1.79 -22.63 22.11
CA GLU A 111 -2.56 -23.56 22.95
C GLU A 111 -3.92 -23.81 22.29
N SER A 112 -4.29 -25.08 22.15
CA SER A 112 -5.61 -25.47 21.67
C SER A 112 -6.66 -24.95 22.66
N ARG A 113 -7.49 -24.01 22.21
CA ARG A 113 -8.78 -23.75 22.88
C ARG A 113 -9.68 -24.96 22.77
#